data_AF-A0A2G4FQ50-F1
#
_entry.id   AF-A0A2G4FQ50-F1
#
_cell.length_a   1.000
_cell.length_b   1.000
_cell.length_c   1.000
_cell.angle_alpha   90.00
_cell.angle_beta   90.00
_cell.angle_gamma   90.00
#
_symmetry.space_group_name_H-M   'P 1'
#
loop_
_entity.id
_entity.type
_entity.pdbx_description
1 polymer ?
#
loop_
_entity_poly.entity_id
_entity_poly.type
_entity_poly.pdbx_seq_one_letter_code
_entity_poly.pdbx_strand_id
1 'polypeptide(L)'
;MEVQLKLVLKKGFTLIELLVVIAIIAILISLLLPAVQKVREAAARLQCNNNIKQLALAMVNHHDTYTYFPAAMYDSVVNRGNPLGKKHSWRASTLSYIEQGNMQKIYDFSQNWYGAPNLALSSTVVKTFQCPSTPSRANLQANVAWNGGPLLQLLFHLQQQELIMTL
;
A
#
# COMPACT_ATOMS: atom_id res chain seq x y z
N MET A 1 14.65 -4.34 -73.04
CA MET A 1 14.76 -4.52 -71.58
C MET A 1 13.40 -4.95 -71.07
N GLU A 2 13.09 -6.24 -71.19
CA GLU A 2 11.81 -6.80 -70.75
C GLU A 2 11.87 -7.07 -69.24
N VAL A 3 11.11 -6.31 -68.47
CA VAL A 3 10.97 -6.50 -67.03
C VAL A 3 9.91 -7.57 -66.81
N GLN A 4 10.34 -8.81 -66.59
CA GLN A 4 9.45 -9.93 -66.24
C GLN A 4 8.92 -9.72 -64.81
N LEU A 5 7.69 -9.21 -64.69
CA LEU A 5 7.01 -9.01 -63.42
C LEU A 5 6.53 -10.36 -62.87
N LYS A 6 7.34 -11.02 -62.04
CA LYS A 6 6.94 -12.22 -61.29
C LYS A 6 5.90 -11.83 -60.24
N LEU A 7 4.61 -12.06 -60.54
CA LEU A 7 3.53 -11.98 -59.55
C LEU A 7 3.68 -13.13 -58.54
N VAL A 8 4.18 -12.80 -57.34
CA VAL A 8 4.18 -13.73 -56.21
C VAL A 8 2.73 -13.92 -55.75
N LEU A 9 2.11 -15.03 -56.15
CA LEU A 9 0.81 -15.46 -55.64
C LEU A 9 0.93 -15.73 -54.14
N LYS A 10 0.44 -14.80 -53.31
CA LYS A 10 0.23 -15.05 -51.88
C LYS A 10 -0.81 -16.17 -51.76
N LYS A 11 -0.42 -17.33 -51.23
CA LYS A 11 -1.36 -18.38 -50.82
C LYS A 11 -2.35 -17.77 -49.83
N GLY A 12 -3.61 -17.66 -50.25
CA GLY A 12 -4.70 -17.18 -49.38
C GLY A 12 -4.96 -18.22 -48.29
N PHE A 13 -5.06 -17.74 -47.05
CA PHE A 13 -5.41 -18.57 -45.91
C PHE A 13 -6.84 -19.09 -46.11
N THR A 14 -7.05 -20.40 -45.99
CA THR A 14 -8.39 -20.94 -46.13
C THR A 14 -9.20 -20.58 -44.88
N LEU A 15 -10.51 -20.31 -45.05
CA LEU A 15 -11.39 -19.95 -43.93
C LEU A 15 -11.39 -21.04 -42.84
N ILE A 16 -11.17 -22.30 -43.23
CA ILE A 16 -11.07 -23.44 -42.32
C ILE A 16 -9.78 -23.47 -41.50
N GLU A 17 -8.63 -23.09 -42.08
CA GLU A 17 -7.38 -22.96 -41.33
C GLU A 17 -7.50 -21.89 -40.24
N LEU A 18 -8.20 -20.78 -40.53
CA LEU A 18 -8.41 -19.72 -39.53
C LEU A 18 -9.33 -20.19 -38.40
N LEU A 19 -10.39 -20.91 -38.76
CA LEU A 19 -11.39 -21.40 -37.83
C LEU A 19 -10.80 -22.42 -36.84
N VAL A 20 -9.91 -23.31 -37.29
CA VAL A 20 -9.22 -24.26 -36.41
C VAL A 20 -8.30 -23.54 -35.42
N VAL A 21 -7.57 -22.52 -35.87
CA VAL A 21 -6.63 -21.80 -35.00
C VAL A 21 -7.38 -21.07 -33.88
N ILE A 22 -8.46 -20.36 -34.21
CA ILE A 22 -9.26 -19.69 -33.17
C ILE A 22 -9.94 -20.69 -32.22
N ALA A 23 -10.33 -21.87 -32.71
CA ALA A 23 -10.91 -22.92 -31.87
C ALA A 23 -9.91 -23.45 -30.85
N ILE A 24 -8.65 -23.69 -31.26
CA ILE A 24 -7.59 -24.13 -30.35
C ILE A 24 -7.28 -23.05 -29.31
N ILE A 25 -7.16 -21.77 -29.72
CA ILE A 25 -6.92 -20.65 -28.79
C ILE A 25 -8.05 -20.53 -27.75
N ALA A 26 -9.30 -20.68 -28.17
CA ALA A 26 -10.45 -20.62 -27.27
C ALA A 26 -10.43 -21.74 -26.21
N ILE A 27 -10.04 -22.96 -26.59
CA ILE A 27 -9.88 -24.09 -25.66
C ILE A 27 -8.73 -23.84 -24.68
N LEU A 28 -7.59 -23.32 -25.17
CA LEU A 28 -6.45 -23.02 -24.30
C LEU A 28 -6.82 -21.93 -23.26
N ILE A 29 -7.50 -20.87 -23.67
CA ILE A 29 -7.92 -19.78 -22.75
C ILE A 29 -8.97 -20.27 -21.75
N SER A 30 -9.94 -21.10 -22.18
CA SER A 30 -11.00 -21.59 -21.30
C SER A 30 -10.46 -22.46 -20.15
N LEU A 31 -9.40 -23.23 -20.41
CA LEU A 31 -8.70 -24.01 -19.39
C LEU A 31 -7.84 -23.14 -18.45
N LEU A 32 -7.33 -22.01 -18.93
CA LEU A 32 -6.47 -21.10 -18.15
C LEU A 32 -7.26 -20.16 -17.22
N LEU A 33 -8.46 -19.72 -17.62
CA LEU A 33 -9.25 -18.73 -16.88
C LEU A 33 -9.49 -19.09 -15.39
N PRO A 34 -9.95 -20.30 -15.03
CA PRO A 34 -10.17 -20.66 -13.62
C PRO A 34 -8.84 -20.85 -12.85
N ALA A 35 -7.75 -21.20 -13.54
CA ALA A 35 -6.44 -21.36 -12.92
C ALA A 35 -5.79 -20.02 -12.56
N VAL A 36 -5.95 -18.98 -13.40
CA VAL A 36 -5.38 -17.64 -13.16
C VAL A 36 -5.91 -17.02 -11.86
N GLN A 37 -7.17 -17.26 -11.51
CA GLN A 37 -7.75 -16.73 -10.27
C GLN A 37 -7.12 -17.35 -9.02
N LYS A 38 -6.90 -18.68 -9.03
CA LYS A 38 -6.20 -19.39 -7.95
C LYS A 38 -4.77 -18.88 -7.78
N VAL A 39 -4.07 -18.63 -8.89
CA VAL A 39 -2.70 -18.08 -8.87
C VAL A 39 -2.69 -16.64 -8.35
N ARG A 40 -3.65 -15.80 -8.76
CA ARG A 40 -3.75 -14.42 -8.25
C ARG A 40 -3.96 -14.37 -6.75
N GLU A 41 -4.85 -15.19 -6.22
CA GLU A 41 -5.08 -15.23 -4.77
C GLU A 41 -3.86 -15.80 -4.02
N ALA A 42 -3.22 -16.83 -4.56
CA ALA A 42 -1.97 -17.34 -3.99
C ALA A 42 -0.87 -16.26 -3.97
N ALA A 43 -0.73 -15.48 -5.04
CA ALA A 43 0.22 -14.37 -5.11
C ALA A 43 -0.12 -13.26 -4.10
N ALA A 44 -1.41 -12.89 -3.98
CA ALA A 44 -1.87 -11.92 -2.98
C ALA A 44 -1.55 -12.40 -1.55
N ARG A 45 -1.80 -13.68 -1.24
CA ARG A 45 -1.49 -14.26 0.07
C ARG A 45 0.01 -14.27 0.35
N LEU A 46 0.83 -14.63 -0.64
CA LEU A 46 2.29 -14.62 -0.54
C LEU A 46 2.82 -13.21 -0.27
N GLN A 47 2.31 -12.21 -0.99
CA GLN A 47 2.68 -10.81 -0.78
C GLN A 47 2.26 -10.33 0.61
N CYS A 48 1.05 -10.67 1.07
CA CYS A 48 0.59 -10.35 2.42
C CYS A 48 1.50 -10.94 3.51
N ASN A 49 1.90 -12.21 3.38
CA ASN A 49 2.82 -12.85 4.30
C ASN A 49 4.19 -12.15 4.32
N ASN A 50 4.70 -11.73 3.16
CA ASN A 50 5.95 -10.99 3.07
C ASN A 50 5.85 -9.60 3.72
N ASN A 51 4.74 -8.90 3.52
CA ASN A 51 4.47 -7.62 4.20
C ASN A 51 4.48 -7.80 5.73
N ILE A 52 3.80 -8.82 6.26
CA ILE A 52 3.80 -9.11 7.71
C ILE A 52 5.21 -9.41 8.21
N LYS A 53 6.01 -10.18 7.45
CA LYS A 53 7.42 -10.45 7.81
C LYS A 53 8.24 -9.16 7.85
N GLN A 54 8.07 -8.26 6.88
CA GLN A 54 8.73 -6.94 6.88
C GLN A 54 8.33 -6.11 8.10
N LEU A 55 7.04 -6.10 8.46
CA LEU A 55 6.55 -5.39 9.65
C LEU A 55 7.08 -5.99 10.96
N ALA A 56 7.12 -7.32 11.06
CA ALA A 56 7.68 -8.00 12.22
C ALA A 56 9.16 -7.67 12.39
N LEU A 57 9.94 -7.71 11.30
CA LEU A 57 11.35 -7.32 11.31
C LEU A 57 11.52 -5.85 11.71
N ALA A 58 10.67 -4.96 11.19
CA ALA A 58 10.69 -3.56 11.55
C ALA A 58 10.43 -3.31 13.05
N MET A 59 9.48 -4.04 13.65
CA MET A 59 9.20 -3.95 15.08
C MET A 59 10.36 -4.46 15.93
N VAL A 60 11.02 -5.55 15.51
CA VAL A 60 12.21 -6.08 16.19
C VAL A 60 13.38 -5.10 16.07
N ASN A 61 13.65 -4.55 14.88
CA ASN A 61 14.70 -3.55 14.69
C ASN A 61 14.46 -2.27 15.54
N HIS A 62 13.20 -1.86 15.67
CA HIS A 62 12.81 -0.78 16.58
C HIS A 62 13.11 -1.16 18.04
N HIS A 63 12.77 -2.38 18.45
CA HIS A 63 13.09 -2.87 19.78
C HIS A 63 14.61 -2.93 20.02
N ASP A 64 15.42 -3.39 19.06
CA ASP A 64 16.87 -3.44 19.21
C ASP A 64 17.49 -2.05 19.36
N THR A 65 16.93 -1.05 18.68
CA THR A 65 17.41 0.35 18.74
C THR A 65 16.97 1.07 20.02
N TYR A 66 15.70 0.92 20.39
CA TYR A 66 15.07 1.72 21.45
C TYR A 66 14.83 0.96 22.76
N THR A 67 15.01 -0.37 22.76
CA THR A 67 14.78 -1.34 23.85
C THR A 67 13.34 -1.41 24.34
N TYR A 68 12.38 -1.03 23.50
CA TYR A 68 10.94 -1.21 23.71
C TYR A 68 10.23 -1.37 22.36
N PHE A 69 9.11 -2.11 22.36
CA PHE A 69 8.25 -2.20 21.18
C PHE A 69 7.42 -0.93 21.01
N PRO A 70 7.16 -0.50 19.77
CA PRO A 70 6.38 0.71 19.53
C PRO A 70 4.94 0.51 20.04
N ALA A 71 4.42 1.48 20.78
CA ALA A 71 3.04 1.44 21.27
C ALA A 71 2.05 1.56 20.10
N ALA A 72 0.95 0.80 20.13
CA ALA A 72 -0.09 0.85 19.09
C ALA A 72 -0.59 2.28 18.83
N MET A 73 -0.70 3.06 19.90
CA MET A 73 -0.95 4.49 19.87
C MET A 73 -0.18 5.15 21.01
N TYR A 74 0.49 6.25 20.70
CA TYR A 74 0.97 7.19 21.71
C TYR A 74 -0.10 8.27 21.89
N ASP A 75 -0.45 8.54 23.14
CA ASP A 75 -1.38 9.61 23.52
C ASP A 75 -0.60 10.79 24.13
N SER A 76 -1.29 11.80 24.65
CA SER A 76 -0.68 12.99 25.27
C SER A 76 0.06 12.74 26.60
N VAL A 77 0.43 11.49 26.87
CA VAL A 77 1.14 11.06 28.08
C VAL A 77 2.63 10.92 27.77
N VAL A 78 3.45 11.67 28.51
CA VAL A 78 4.92 11.59 28.42
C VAL A 78 5.38 10.22 28.92
N ASN A 79 6.14 9.52 28.09
CA ASN A 79 6.76 8.25 28.44
C ASN A 79 8.03 8.03 27.60
N ARG A 80 8.73 6.93 27.86
CA ARG A 80 10.00 6.60 27.17
C ARG A 80 9.90 6.62 25.64
N GLY A 81 8.77 6.17 25.07
CA GLY A 81 8.54 6.16 23.63
C GLY A 81 7.85 7.41 23.07
N ASN A 82 7.45 8.34 23.95
CA ASN A 82 6.81 9.59 23.59
C ASN A 82 7.23 10.69 24.58
N PRO A 83 8.47 11.17 24.51
CA PRO A 83 8.99 12.14 25.47
C PRO A 83 8.26 13.50 25.40
N LEU A 84 7.62 13.80 24.27
CA LEU A 84 6.93 15.07 24.03
C LEU A 84 5.42 15.01 24.27
N GLY A 85 4.88 13.85 24.67
CA GLY A 85 3.45 13.69 24.93
C GLY A 85 2.61 14.06 23.70
N LYS A 86 3.03 13.62 22.51
CA LYS A 86 2.33 13.89 21.24
C LYS A 86 1.66 12.64 20.71
N LYS A 87 0.52 12.84 20.05
CA LYS A 87 -0.29 11.74 19.52
C LYS A 87 0.36 11.18 18.26
N HIS A 88 0.75 9.91 18.30
CA HIS A 88 1.42 9.21 17.20
C HIS A 88 0.95 7.76 17.07
N SER A 89 1.19 7.17 15.90
CA SER A 89 0.97 5.75 15.65
C SER A 89 2.30 5.01 15.57
N TRP A 90 2.31 3.72 15.95
CA TRP A 90 3.46 2.83 15.75
C TRP A 90 3.96 2.80 14.31
N ARG A 91 3.07 3.04 13.34
CA ARG A 91 3.40 3.07 11.91
C ARG A 91 4.40 4.16 11.58
N ALA A 92 4.24 5.35 12.16
CA ALA A 92 5.19 6.45 12.02
C ALA A 92 6.55 6.10 12.65
N SER A 93 6.58 5.42 13.79
CA SER A 93 7.85 5.02 14.41
C SER A 93 8.61 3.93 13.63
N THR A 94 7.93 3.21 12.72
CA THR A 94 8.51 2.07 12.00
C THR A 94 8.85 2.33 10.54
N LEU A 95 8.54 3.51 9.98
CA LEU A 95 8.71 3.80 8.54
C LEU A 95 10.15 3.60 8.04
N SER A 96 11.16 4.00 8.82
CA SER A 96 12.56 3.82 8.44
C SER A 96 12.97 2.36 8.28
N TYR A 97 12.31 1.45 8.98
CA TYR A 97 12.62 0.03 8.95
C TYR A 97 11.82 -0.74 7.89
N ILE A 98 10.95 -0.06 7.14
CA ILE A 98 10.15 -0.64 6.03
C ILE A 98 10.40 0.08 4.70
N GLU A 99 11.62 0.58 4.49
CA GLU A 99 12.01 1.29 3.26
C GLU A 99 11.19 2.56 2.98
N GLN A 100 10.60 3.18 4.02
CA GLN A 100 9.86 4.44 3.93
C GLN A 100 10.63 5.61 4.57
N GLY A 101 11.97 5.58 4.51
CA GLY A 101 12.84 6.58 5.12
C GLY A 101 12.61 8.01 4.61
N ASN A 102 12.10 8.19 3.39
CA ASN A 102 11.74 9.51 2.86
C ASN A 102 10.58 10.13 3.63
N MET A 103 9.56 9.35 3.98
CA MET A 103 8.43 9.83 4.78
C MET A 103 8.85 10.07 6.24
N GLN A 104 9.75 9.23 6.79
CA GLN A 104 10.25 9.44 8.14
C GLN A 104 10.95 10.80 8.30
N LYS A 105 11.74 11.21 7.30
CA LYS A 105 12.47 12.48 7.35
C LYS A 105 11.56 13.71 7.39
N ILE A 106 10.36 13.60 6.83
CA ILE A 106 9.37 14.68 6.78
C ILE A 106 8.50 14.66 8.05
N TYR A 107 8.36 13.50 8.70
CA TYR A 107 7.54 13.34 9.89
C TYR A 107 8.19 13.97 11.12
N ASP A 108 7.46 14.85 11.78
CA ASP A 108 7.92 15.58 12.97
C ASP A 108 7.29 15.01 14.24
N PHE A 109 8.10 14.34 15.09
CA PHE A 109 7.64 13.80 16.38
C PHE A 109 7.38 14.88 17.45
N SER A 110 7.67 16.15 17.17
CA SER A 110 7.31 17.28 18.04
C SER A 110 5.87 17.76 17.86
N GLN A 111 5.21 17.33 16.79
CA GLN A 111 3.84 17.71 16.44
C GLN A 111 2.92 16.50 16.49
N ASN A 112 1.65 16.70 16.87
CA ASN A 112 0.66 15.63 16.76
C ASN A 112 0.52 15.17 15.30
N TRP A 113 0.07 13.93 15.09
CA TRP A 113 -0.13 13.40 13.73
C TRP A 113 -1.08 14.25 12.86
N TYR A 114 -1.99 15.01 13.48
CA TYR A 114 -2.94 15.92 12.84
C TYR A 114 -2.42 17.36 12.68
N GLY A 115 -1.26 17.69 13.23
CA GLY A 115 -0.60 18.99 13.04
C GLY A 115 0.24 19.02 11.77
N ALA A 116 0.50 20.21 11.22
CA ALA A 116 1.52 20.35 10.18
C ALA A 116 2.92 20.06 10.77
N PRO A 117 3.84 19.39 10.03
CA PRO A 117 3.71 18.88 8.65
C PRO A 117 3.05 17.50 8.54
N ASN A 118 2.81 16.81 9.66
CA ASN A 118 2.37 15.40 9.70
C ASN A 118 1.00 15.15 9.08
N LEU A 119 0.11 16.15 9.09
CA LEU A 119 -1.23 16.04 8.55
C LEU A 119 -1.24 15.53 7.10
N ALA A 120 -0.33 16.02 6.26
CA ALA A 120 -0.20 15.60 4.86
C ALA A 120 0.28 14.14 4.72
N LEU A 121 1.15 13.69 5.64
CA LEU A 121 1.63 12.30 5.66
C LEU A 121 0.58 11.34 6.22
N SER A 122 -0.31 11.81 7.09
CA SER A 122 -1.30 10.97 7.78
C SER A 122 -2.23 10.22 6.82
N SER A 123 -2.52 10.76 5.64
CA SER A 123 -3.37 10.15 4.61
C SER A 123 -2.59 9.35 3.56
N THR A 124 -1.26 9.29 3.67
CA THR A 124 -0.43 8.57 2.71
C THR A 124 -0.51 7.06 2.97
N VAL A 125 -0.90 6.30 1.94
CA VAL A 125 -1.05 4.84 2.00
C VAL A 125 0.29 4.17 1.72
N VAL A 126 0.79 3.41 2.70
CA VAL A 126 1.98 2.57 2.55
C VAL A 126 1.56 1.13 2.29
N LYS A 127 1.91 0.61 1.10
CA LYS A 127 1.50 -0.74 0.66
C LYS A 127 1.94 -1.86 1.61
N THR A 128 3.05 -1.68 2.32
CA THR A 128 3.56 -2.65 3.30
C THR A 128 2.60 -2.85 4.48
N PHE A 129 1.80 -1.84 4.85
CA PHE A 129 0.78 -1.97 5.88
C PHE A 129 -0.52 -2.63 5.37
N GLN A 130 -0.65 -2.82 4.06
CA GLN A 130 -1.84 -3.40 3.45
C GLN A 130 -1.61 -4.87 3.09
N CYS A 131 -2.59 -5.72 3.43
CA CYS A 131 -2.66 -7.08 2.93
C CYS A 131 -3.49 -7.12 1.64
N PRO A 132 -2.92 -7.49 0.48
CA PRO A 132 -3.66 -7.53 -0.79
C PRO A 132 -4.74 -8.63 -0.84
N SER A 133 -4.67 -9.66 0.01
CA SER A 133 -5.77 -10.64 0.19
C SER A 133 -7.00 -10.06 0.91
N THR A 134 -6.89 -8.88 1.52
CA THR A 134 -8.01 -8.20 2.19
C THR A 134 -8.17 -6.76 1.66
N PRO A 135 -8.58 -6.58 0.38
CA PRO A 135 -8.62 -5.27 -0.26
C PRO A 135 -9.67 -4.32 0.34
N SER A 136 -10.70 -4.85 1.01
CA SER A 136 -11.82 -4.07 1.59
C SER A 136 -11.39 -3.04 2.65
N ARG A 137 -10.20 -3.17 3.25
CA ARG A 137 -9.70 -2.28 4.32
C ARG A 137 -8.47 -1.46 3.93
N ALA A 138 -8.23 -1.31 2.62
CA ALA A 138 -7.03 -0.68 2.06
C ALA A 138 -6.62 0.63 2.74
N ASN A 139 -7.55 1.58 2.89
CA ASN A 139 -7.20 2.93 3.33
C ASN A 139 -7.10 3.08 4.86
N LEU A 140 -7.99 2.42 5.62
CA LEU A 140 -8.01 2.57 7.09
C LEU A 140 -6.81 1.89 7.77
N GLN A 141 -6.27 0.85 7.14
CA GLN A 141 -5.20 0.03 7.73
C GLN A 141 -3.80 0.38 7.20
N ALA A 142 -3.69 1.17 6.14
CA ALA A 142 -2.42 1.41 5.46
C ALA A 142 -1.86 2.84 5.58
N ASN A 143 -2.60 3.74 6.20
CA ASN A 143 -2.15 5.11 6.45
C ASN A 143 -1.03 5.17 7.49
N VAL A 144 -0.09 6.11 7.32
CA VAL A 144 1.05 6.35 8.24
C VAL A 144 0.60 6.71 9.66
N ALA A 145 -0.55 7.38 9.80
CA ALA A 145 -1.16 7.65 11.09
C ALA A 145 -2.66 7.36 11.04
N TRP A 146 -3.30 7.34 12.21
CA TRP A 146 -4.74 7.31 12.25
C TRP A 146 -5.26 8.59 11.60
N ASN A 147 -6.01 8.46 10.52
CA ASN A 147 -6.67 9.54 9.81
C ASN A 147 -8.12 9.05 9.73
N GLY A 148 -8.97 9.52 10.64
CA GLY A 148 -10.29 8.96 10.99
C GLY A 148 -11.33 8.92 9.86
N GLY A 149 -10.92 8.93 8.61
CA GLY A 149 -11.73 9.27 7.47
C GLY A 149 -12.07 10.76 7.47
N PRO A 150 -12.57 11.28 6.34
CA PRO A 150 -12.82 12.71 6.16
C PRO A 150 -13.78 13.31 7.20
N LEU A 151 -14.73 12.53 7.73
CA LEU A 151 -15.70 12.99 8.73
C LEU A 151 -15.07 13.20 10.12
N LEU A 152 -14.27 12.25 10.65
CA LEU A 152 -13.54 12.52 11.89
C LEU A 152 -12.40 13.51 11.66
N GLN A 153 -11.80 13.57 10.46
CA GLN A 153 -10.80 14.59 10.14
C GLN A 153 -11.38 16.02 10.30
N LEU A 154 -12.59 16.26 9.79
CA LEU A 154 -13.32 17.52 9.95
C LEU A 154 -13.65 17.79 11.42
N LEU A 155 -14.14 16.80 12.16
CA LEU A 155 -14.43 16.96 13.60
C LEU A 155 -13.17 17.28 14.41
N PHE A 156 -12.04 16.61 14.13
CA PHE A 156 -10.76 16.91 14.78
C PHE A 156 -10.24 18.31 14.43
N HIS A 157 -10.36 18.76 13.17
CA HIS A 157 -9.99 20.13 12.77
C HIS A 157 -10.88 21.19 13.44
N LEU A 158 -12.19 20.96 13.52
CA LEU A 158 -13.12 21.88 14.19
C LEU A 158 -12.81 21.96 15.70
N GLN A 159 -12.53 20.83 16.34
CA GLN A 159 -12.19 20.80 17.76
C GLN A 159 -10.82 21.44 18.08
N GLN A 160 -9.90 21.49 17.12
CA GLN A 160 -8.63 22.21 17.25
C GLN A 160 -8.76 23.72 17.07
N GLN A 161 -9.74 24.19 16.29
CA GLN A 161 -10.03 25.62 16.14
C GLN A 161 -10.64 26.22 17.42
N GLU A 162 -11.47 25.46 18.15
CA GLU A 162 -12.04 25.93 19.43
C GLU A 162 -10.99 26.09 20.53
N LEU A 163 -9.93 25.25 20.53
CA LEU A 163 -8.84 25.35 21.50
C LEU A 163 -7.90 26.55 21.24
N ILE A 164 -7.87 27.06 20.00
CA ILE A 164 -7.08 28.25 19.63
C ILE A 164 -7.85 29.54 19.94
N MET A 165 -9.18 29.51 20.02
CA MET A 165 -10.01 30.66 20.40
C MET A 165 -10.16 30.85 21.92
N THR A 166 -9.64 29.92 22.72
CA THR A 166 -9.69 29.96 24.20
C THR A 166 -8.33 30.28 24.84
N LEU A 167 -7.33 30.64 24.03
CA LEU A 167 -6.07 31.29 24.40
C LEU A 167 -6.01 32.68 23.77
#